data_AF-A0A6B3HT47-F1
#
_entry.id   AF-A0A6B3HT47-F1
#
_cell.length_a   1.000
_cell.length_b   1.000
_cell.length_c   1.000
_cell.angle_alpha   90.00
_cell.angle_beta   90.00
_cell.angle_gamma   90.00
#
_symmetry.space_group_name_H-M   'P 1'
#
loop_
_entity.id
_entity.type
_entity.pdbx_description
1 polymer ?
#
loop_
_entity_poly.entity_id
_entity_poly.type
_entity_poly.pdbx_seq_one_letter_code
_entity_poly.pdbx_strand_id
1 'polypeptide(L)'
;GYSFNLDGTAIYLTMSSLFIANAMGDPLSASEQISLLVFMVIASKGAAGVTGAGLATLAGGLQSHRPELVDGVGLIVGIDRFMSEARALTNFAGNAVATVLVGHWTKEIDKERVEQVLAGKIPFDERTLVDDHAPSDSSGDSGDVPEQRETAEVPAKV
;
A
#
# COMPACT_ATOMS: atom_id res chain seq x y z
N GLY A 1 -3.18 -11.10 -4.43
CA GLY A 1 -3.74 -9.85 -3.89
C GLY A 1 -2.83 -8.67 -4.19
N TYR A 2 -1.68 -8.57 -3.52
CA TYR A 2 -0.83 -7.37 -3.56
C TYR A 2 -0.22 -7.01 -4.92
N SER A 3 0.33 -7.97 -5.67
CA SER A 3 0.99 -7.69 -6.97
C SER A 3 0.04 -7.34 -8.12
N PHE A 4 -1.28 -7.52 -7.94
CA PHE A 4 -2.28 -7.23 -8.98
C PHE A 4 -3.05 -5.92 -8.76
N ASN A 5 -3.02 -5.37 -7.54
CA ASN A 5 -3.54 -4.03 -7.24
C ASN A 5 -2.41 -3.01 -7.39
N LEU A 6 -2.31 -2.45 -8.58
CA LEU A 6 -1.27 -1.51 -8.98
C LEU A 6 -1.88 -0.15 -9.36
N ASP A 7 -3.00 0.19 -8.76
CA ASP A 7 -3.73 1.44 -9.04
C ASP A 7 -2.85 2.65 -8.72
N GLY A 8 -2.10 2.59 -7.61
CA GLY A 8 -1.12 3.62 -7.27
C GLY A 8 -0.01 3.73 -8.32
N THR A 9 0.43 2.62 -8.91
CA THR A 9 1.44 2.63 -9.99
C THR A 9 0.87 3.21 -11.29
N ALA A 10 -0.35 2.85 -11.67
CA ALA A 10 -0.99 3.37 -12.87
C ALA A 10 -1.24 4.89 -12.78
N ILE A 11 -1.74 5.36 -11.63
CA ILE A 11 -1.92 6.78 -11.34
C ILE A 11 -0.56 7.49 -11.37
N TYR A 12 0.45 6.94 -10.70
CA TYR A 12 1.79 7.52 -10.66
C TYR A 12 2.38 7.68 -12.06
N LEU A 13 2.38 6.64 -12.88
CA LEU A 13 2.96 6.66 -14.22
C LEU A 13 2.26 7.70 -15.11
N THR A 14 0.93 7.70 -15.10
CA THR A 14 0.12 8.61 -15.92
C THR A 14 0.33 10.06 -15.51
N MET A 15 0.23 10.36 -14.21
CA MET A 15 0.41 11.73 -13.71
C MET A 15 1.84 12.21 -13.85
N SER A 16 2.84 11.33 -13.70
CA SER A 16 4.25 11.68 -13.91
C SER A 16 4.53 12.02 -15.37
N SER A 17 3.99 11.24 -16.32
CA SER A 17 4.12 11.55 -17.75
C SER A 17 3.48 12.88 -18.12
N LEU A 18 2.28 13.17 -17.60
CA LEU A 18 1.60 14.46 -17.81
C LEU A 18 2.37 15.62 -17.20
N PHE A 19 2.90 15.43 -15.99
CA PHE A 19 3.72 16.43 -15.31
C PHE A 19 4.98 16.74 -16.12
N ILE A 20 5.70 15.71 -16.58
CA ILE A 20 6.91 15.87 -17.39
C ILE A 20 6.59 16.61 -18.70
N ALA A 21 5.54 16.20 -19.41
CA ALA A 21 5.09 16.83 -20.64
C ALA A 21 4.81 18.34 -20.46
N ASN A 22 4.06 18.69 -19.40
CA ASN A 22 3.76 20.07 -19.06
C ASN A 22 5.00 20.86 -18.62
N ALA A 23 5.88 20.25 -17.83
CA ALA A 23 7.10 20.89 -17.34
C ALA A 23 8.08 21.24 -18.47
N MET A 24 8.06 20.47 -19.56
CA MET A 24 8.91 20.70 -20.74
C MET A 24 8.23 21.52 -21.84
N GLY A 25 7.00 22.01 -21.59
CA GLY A 25 6.27 22.85 -22.53
C GLY A 25 5.70 22.10 -23.74
N ASP A 26 5.62 20.77 -23.67
CA ASP A 26 5.16 19.90 -24.75
C ASP A 26 4.03 18.98 -24.25
N PRO A 27 2.80 19.54 -24.09
CA PRO A 27 1.68 18.82 -23.51
C PRO A 27 1.17 17.70 -24.43
N LEU A 28 0.94 16.53 -23.85
CA LEU A 28 0.38 15.37 -24.53
C LEU A 28 -1.05 15.62 -25.05
N SER A 29 -1.31 15.28 -26.30
CA SER A 29 -2.68 15.24 -26.85
C SER A 29 -3.51 14.13 -26.22
N ALA A 30 -4.84 14.23 -26.28
CA ALA A 30 -5.74 13.24 -25.68
C ALA A 30 -5.49 11.81 -26.21
N SER A 31 -5.19 11.65 -27.50
CA SER A 31 -4.85 10.36 -28.09
C SER A 31 -3.55 9.76 -27.53
N GLU A 32 -2.53 10.60 -27.32
CA GLU A 32 -1.26 10.17 -26.75
C GLU A 32 -1.40 9.82 -25.26
N GLN A 33 -2.22 10.57 -24.52
CA GLN A 33 -2.52 10.25 -23.13
C GLN A 33 -3.19 8.88 -23.00
N ILE A 34 -4.16 8.57 -23.87
CA ILE A 34 -4.86 7.28 -23.85
C ILE A 34 -3.92 6.13 -24.24
N SER A 35 -3.13 6.27 -25.31
CA SER A 35 -2.20 5.21 -25.73
C SER A 35 -1.13 4.94 -24.67
N LEU A 36 -0.56 6.02 -24.11
CA LEU A 36 0.42 5.94 -23.04
C LEU A 36 -0.19 5.31 -21.78
N LEU A 37 -1.40 5.70 -21.39
CA LEU A 37 -2.12 5.10 -20.26
C LEU A 37 -2.28 3.59 -20.44
N VAL A 38 -2.75 3.13 -21.62
CA VAL A 38 -2.92 1.71 -21.90
C VAL A 38 -1.59 0.96 -21.80
N PHE A 39 -0.52 1.51 -22.38
CA PHE A 39 0.82 0.95 -22.24
C PHE A 39 1.25 0.86 -20.77
N MET A 40 1.08 1.94 -20.01
CA MET A 40 1.48 2.00 -18.60
C MET A 40 0.67 1.03 -17.72
N VAL A 41 -0.61 0.79 -18.01
CA VAL A 41 -1.43 -0.20 -17.31
C VAL A 41 -0.93 -1.63 -17.55
N ILE A 42 -0.50 -1.93 -18.77
CA ILE A 42 0.08 -3.24 -19.10
C ILE A 42 1.46 -3.37 -18.42
N ALA A 43 2.30 -2.35 -18.56
CA ALA A 43 3.66 -2.35 -18.04
C ALA A 43 3.71 -2.38 -16.51
N SER A 44 2.75 -1.75 -15.82
CA SER A 44 2.70 -1.72 -14.34
C SER A 44 2.61 -3.11 -13.75
N LYS A 45 1.88 -4.03 -14.39
CA LYS A 45 1.74 -5.44 -13.97
C LYS A 45 3.06 -6.21 -14.07
N GLY A 46 3.91 -5.88 -15.04
CA GLY A 46 5.25 -6.48 -15.21
C GLY A 46 6.29 -5.94 -14.23
N ALA A 47 6.02 -4.80 -13.58
CA ALA A 47 6.92 -4.12 -12.65
C ALA A 47 6.72 -4.53 -11.18
N ALA A 48 5.78 -5.43 -10.88
CA ALA A 48 5.43 -5.79 -9.51
C ALA A 48 6.60 -6.48 -8.78
N GLY A 49 7.04 -5.90 -7.66
CA GLY A 49 7.97 -6.52 -6.72
C GLY A 49 9.44 -6.11 -6.84
N VAL A 50 9.81 -5.22 -7.77
CA VAL A 50 11.20 -4.76 -7.93
C VAL A 50 11.33 -3.30 -7.53
N THR A 51 12.28 -3.01 -6.63
CA THR A 51 12.61 -1.64 -6.22
C THR A 51 13.07 -0.82 -7.42
N GLY A 52 12.53 0.39 -7.59
CA GLY A 52 12.86 1.28 -8.71
C GLY A 52 12.18 0.95 -10.05
N ALA A 53 11.38 -0.12 -10.12
CA ALA A 53 10.70 -0.51 -11.37
C ALA A 53 9.71 0.56 -11.87
N GLY A 54 9.10 1.34 -10.97
CA GLY A 54 8.20 2.43 -11.36
C GLY A 54 8.87 3.51 -12.21
N LEU A 55 10.10 3.90 -11.86
CA LEU A 55 10.86 4.88 -12.65
C LEU A 55 11.32 4.30 -13.98
N ALA A 56 11.75 3.03 -13.99
CA ALA A 56 12.11 2.32 -15.22
C ALA A 56 10.92 2.17 -16.17
N THR A 57 9.73 1.85 -15.65
CA THR A 57 8.49 1.79 -16.43
C THR A 57 8.10 3.16 -16.99
N LEU A 58 8.22 4.23 -16.20
CA LEU A 58 7.99 5.59 -16.65
C LEU A 58 8.90 5.95 -17.83
N ALA A 59 10.21 5.73 -17.67
CA ALA A 59 11.20 5.98 -18.72
C ALA A 59 10.92 5.14 -19.96
N GLY A 60 10.61 3.85 -19.80
CA GLY A 60 10.28 2.94 -20.91
C GLY A 60 9.02 3.35 -21.67
N GLY A 61 7.97 3.78 -20.96
CA GLY A 61 6.73 4.21 -21.61
C GLY A 61 6.87 5.54 -22.34
N LEU A 62 7.59 6.52 -21.76
CA LEU A 62 7.96 7.74 -22.46
C LEU A 62 8.85 7.43 -23.66
N GLN A 63 9.86 6.58 -23.51
CA GLN A 63 10.73 6.17 -24.61
C GLN A 63 9.95 5.53 -25.78
N SER A 64 8.85 4.84 -25.49
CA SER A 64 8.01 4.19 -26.51
C SER A 64 7.06 5.16 -27.23
N HIS A 65 6.58 6.22 -26.56
CA HIS A 65 5.50 7.08 -27.10
C HIS A 65 5.93 8.53 -27.34
N ARG A 66 6.85 9.06 -26.52
CA ARG A 66 7.39 10.41 -26.56
C ARG A 66 8.88 10.41 -26.16
N PRO A 67 9.79 9.91 -27.02
CA PRO A 67 11.21 9.83 -26.73
C PRO A 67 11.82 11.16 -26.28
N GLU A 68 11.38 12.28 -26.86
CA GLU A 68 11.84 13.61 -26.47
C GLU A 68 11.55 13.98 -25.00
N LEU A 69 10.61 13.29 -24.35
CA LEU A 69 10.26 13.57 -22.97
C LEU A 69 11.07 12.76 -21.94
N VAL A 70 11.93 11.84 -22.39
CA VAL A 70 12.69 10.93 -21.50
C VAL A 70 13.66 11.70 -20.60
N ASP A 71 14.26 12.78 -21.08
CA ASP A 71 15.17 13.62 -20.28
C ASP A 71 14.46 14.25 -19.07
N GLY A 72 13.14 14.47 -19.18
CA GLY A 72 12.31 14.97 -18.09
C GLY A 72 12.11 13.98 -16.95
N VAL A 73 12.44 12.69 -17.11
CA VAL A 73 12.39 11.71 -16.01
C VAL A 73 13.29 12.12 -14.84
N GLY A 74 14.39 12.84 -15.11
CA GLY A 74 15.26 13.38 -14.08
C GLY A 74 14.56 14.29 -13.06
N LEU A 75 13.49 14.99 -13.47
CA LEU A 75 12.67 15.83 -12.59
C LEU A 75 11.94 14.98 -11.53
N ILE A 76 11.56 13.75 -11.88
CA ILE A 76 10.82 12.83 -11.01
C ILE A 76 11.76 12.06 -10.07
N VAL A 77 12.99 11.77 -10.51
CA VAL A 77 13.98 11.02 -9.71
C VAL A 77 14.15 11.61 -8.31
N GLY A 78 14.17 12.94 -8.19
CA GLY A 78 14.32 13.63 -6.91
C GLY A 78 13.22 13.33 -5.89
N ILE A 79 12.02 12.95 -6.34
CA ILE A 79 10.86 12.64 -5.47
C ILE A 79 10.46 11.16 -5.53
N ASP A 80 11.10 10.33 -6.35
CA ASP A 80 10.67 8.95 -6.63
C ASP A 80 10.56 8.09 -5.36
N ARG A 81 11.43 8.33 -4.37
CA ARG A 81 11.38 7.61 -3.09
C ARG A 81 10.11 7.92 -2.30
N PHE A 82 9.78 9.20 -2.12
CA PHE A 82 8.55 9.62 -1.45
C PHE A 82 7.31 9.13 -2.22
N MET A 83 7.34 9.27 -3.55
CA MET A 83 6.25 8.80 -4.41
C MET A 83 6.11 7.27 -4.39
N SER A 84 7.19 6.53 -4.19
CA SER A 84 7.16 5.06 -4.02
C SER A 84 6.48 4.66 -2.71
N GLU A 85 6.72 5.39 -1.63
CA GLU A 85 6.02 5.18 -0.34
C GLU A 85 4.52 5.50 -0.48
N ALA A 86 4.17 6.61 -1.14
CA ALA A 86 2.77 6.97 -1.42
C ALA A 86 2.05 5.90 -2.28
N ARG A 87 2.75 5.33 -3.27
CA ARG A 87 2.26 4.19 -4.06
C ARG A 87 1.95 2.99 -3.18
N ALA A 88 2.87 2.62 -2.29
CA ALA A 88 2.68 1.51 -1.37
C ALA A 88 1.47 1.73 -0.45
N LEU A 89 1.31 2.94 0.10
CA LEU A 89 0.16 3.30 0.94
C LEU A 89 -1.17 3.21 0.19
N THR A 90 -1.22 3.69 -1.05
CA THR A 90 -2.44 3.66 -1.86
C THR A 90 -2.85 2.23 -2.19
N ASN A 91 -1.90 1.39 -2.61
CA ASN A 91 -2.15 -0.02 -2.89
C ASN A 91 -2.59 -0.78 -1.63
N PHE A 92 -1.98 -0.48 -0.48
CA PHE A 92 -2.39 -1.02 0.82
C PHE A 92 -3.83 -0.63 1.17
N ALA A 93 -4.16 0.67 1.11
CA ALA A 93 -5.50 1.17 1.40
C ALA A 93 -6.55 0.53 0.48
N GLY A 94 -6.28 0.43 -0.82
CA GLY A 94 -7.17 -0.22 -1.78
C GLY A 94 -7.43 -1.69 -1.43
N ASN A 95 -6.38 -2.44 -1.07
CA ASN A 95 -6.52 -3.84 -0.64
C ASN A 95 -7.30 -3.97 0.68
N ALA A 96 -7.05 -3.10 1.66
CA ALA A 96 -7.77 -3.10 2.93
C ALA A 96 -9.27 -2.83 2.73
N VAL A 97 -9.61 -1.80 1.97
CA VAL A 97 -11.00 -1.45 1.65
C VAL A 97 -11.67 -2.55 0.84
N ALA A 98 -11.00 -3.12 -0.16
CA ALA A 98 -11.54 -4.21 -0.97
C ALA A 98 -11.84 -5.44 -0.12
N THR A 99 -10.99 -5.76 0.86
CA THR A 99 -11.20 -6.89 1.78
C THR A 99 -12.48 -6.69 2.60
N VAL A 100 -12.67 -5.49 3.17
CA VAL A 100 -13.89 -5.15 3.93
C VAL A 100 -15.13 -5.17 3.03
N LEU A 101 -15.04 -4.62 1.81
CA LEU A 101 -16.14 -4.57 0.86
C LEU A 101 -16.58 -5.96 0.42
N VAL A 102 -15.63 -6.83 0.05
CA VAL A 102 -15.92 -8.22 -0.34
C VAL A 102 -16.52 -8.98 0.83
N GLY A 103 -15.95 -8.89 2.04
CA GLY A 103 -16.50 -9.54 3.23
C GLY A 103 -17.91 -9.05 3.57
N HIS A 104 -18.22 -7.78 3.30
CA HIS A 104 -19.57 -7.25 3.43
C HIS A 104 -20.54 -7.84 2.40
N TRP A 105 -20.13 -7.93 1.12
CA TRP A 105 -20.96 -8.52 0.07
C TRP A 105 -21.17 -10.02 0.21
N THR A 106 -20.17 -10.76 0.68
CA THR A 106 -20.29 -12.21 0.96
C THR A 106 -21.03 -12.50 2.26
N LYS A 107 -21.31 -11.47 3.07
CA LYS A 107 -21.89 -11.57 4.43
C LYS A 107 -21.03 -12.39 5.39
N GLU A 108 -19.72 -12.46 5.14
CA GLU A 108 -18.74 -13.15 5.99
C GLU A 108 -18.05 -12.20 6.97
N ILE A 109 -18.34 -10.89 6.89
CA ILE A 109 -17.79 -9.90 7.83
C ILE A 109 -18.56 -9.88 9.14
N ASP A 110 -17.85 -10.09 10.25
CA ASP A 110 -18.38 -9.86 11.60
C ASP A 110 -18.36 -8.36 11.90
N LYS A 111 -19.54 -7.74 11.91
CA LYS A 111 -19.71 -6.31 12.12
C LYS A 111 -19.38 -5.88 13.55
N GLU A 112 -19.72 -6.72 14.53
CA GLU A 112 -19.48 -6.43 15.95
C GLU A 112 -17.99 -6.45 16.22
N ARG A 113 -17.26 -7.42 15.65
CA ARG A 113 -15.80 -7.48 15.70
C ARG A 113 -15.16 -6.25 15.05
N VAL A 114 -15.60 -5.86 13.86
CA VAL A 114 -15.07 -4.67 13.16
C VAL A 114 -15.24 -3.41 13.99
N GLU A 115 -16.42 -3.19 14.58
CA GLU A 115 -16.66 -2.02 15.44
C GLU A 115 -15.74 -2.02 16.67
N GLN A 116 -15.55 -3.17 17.31
CA GLN A 116 -14.69 -3.30 18.48
C GLN A 116 -13.20 -3.07 18.15
N VAL A 117 -12.73 -3.55 17.00
CA VAL A 117 -11.36 -3.35 16.53
C VAL A 117 -11.14 -1.88 16.13
N LEU A 118 -12.04 -1.26 15.37
CA LEU A 118 -11.92 0.14 14.95
C LEU A 118 -12.08 1.12 16.12
N ALA A 119 -12.83 0.76 17.15
CA ALA A 119 -12.91 1.51 18.40
C ALA A 119 -11.67 1.33 19.31
N GLY A 120 -10.70 0.51 18.91
CA GLY A 120 -9.49 0.20 19.68
C GLY A 120 -9.72 -0.68 20.90
N LYS A 121 -10.90 -1.29 21.06
CA LYS A 121 -11.25 -2.15 22.20
C LYS A 121 -10.63 -3.55 22.09
N ILE A 122 -10.37 -4.00 20.87
CA ILE A 122 -9.62 -5.23 20.57
C ILE A 122 -8.37 -4.82 19.79
N PRO A 123 -7.24 -4.57 20.46
CA PRO A 123 -5.98 -4.27 19.80
C PRO A 123 -5.47 -5.49 19.02
N PHE A 124 -4.71 -5.21 17.97
CA PHE A 124 -4.09 -6.24 17.16
C PHE A 124 -2.98 -6.95 17.95
N ASP A 125 -3.05 -8.28 18.06
CA ASP A 125 -2.01 -9.09 18.71
C ASP A 125 -1.18 -9.81 17.65
N GLU A 126 0.05 -9.36 17.44
CA GLU A 126 0.97 -9.92 16.45
C GLU A 126 1.27 -11.42 16.68
N ARG A 127 1.14 -11.91 17.92
CA ARG A 127 1.35 -13.33 18.26
C ARG A 127 0.31 -14.24 17.62
N THR A 128 -0.85 -13.71 17.25
CA THR A 128 -1.90 -14.45 16.54
C THR A 128 -1.59 -14.67 15.05
N LEU A 129 -0.57 -14.01 14.50
CA LEU A 129 -0.10 -14.21 13.12
C LEU A 129 1.00 -15.27 12.99
N VAL A 130 1.63 -15.66 14.10
CA VAL A 130 2.65 -16.70 14.12
C VAL A 130 1.93 -18.00 14.40
N ASP A 131 1.70 -18.81 13.36
CA ASP A 131 1.27 -20.20 13.52
C ASP A 131 2.41 -20.99 14.20
N ASP A 132 2.50 -20.90 15.52
CA ASP A 132 3.20 -21.93 16.29
C ASP A 132 2.37 -23.20 16.15
N HIS A 133 2.79 -24.10 15.28
CA HIS A 133 2.44 -25.52 15.34
C HIS A 133 3.00 -26.16 16.63
N ALA A 134 2.54 -25.69 17.78
CA ALA A 134 2.63 -26.40 19.04
C ALA A 134 1.23 -27.01 19.31
N PRO A 135 1.14 -28.29 19.73
CA PRO A 135 -0.14 -28.93 19.95
C PRO A 135 -0.91 -28.20 21.04
N SER A 136 -2.20 -28.01 20.81
CA SER A 136 -3.14 -27.44 21.76
C SER A 136 -3.23 -28.29 23.03
N ASP A 137 -2.80 -27.75 24.18
CA ASP A 137 -3.28 -28.24 25.46
C ASP A 137 -4.53 -27.47 25.86
N SER A 138 -5.65 -28.18 25.75
CA SER A 138 -6.96 -27.80 26.22
C SER A 138 -7.03 -27.95 27.75
N SER A 139 -7.00 -26.82 28.47
CA SER A 139 -7.60 -26.67 29.80
C SER A 139 -7.69 -25.15 30.04
N GLY A 140 -8.84 -24.49 29.85
CA GLY A 140 -9.99 -24.64 30.70
C GLY A 140 -9.72 -23.96 32.04
N ASP A 141 -9.93 -22.63 32.14
CA ASP A 141 -10.48 -22.06 33.36
C ASP A 141 -11.12 -20.69 33.14
N SER A 142 -12.14 -20.50 33.97
CA SER A 142 -13.18 -19.50 34.04
C SER A 142 -12.64 -18.15 34.52
N GLY A 143 -13.41 -17.09 34.31
CA GLY A 143 -12.99 -15.74 34.65
C GLY A 143 -12.73 -15.51 36.14
N ASP A 144 -11.86 -14.53 36.41
CA ASP A 144 -11.91 -13.70 37.61
C ASP A 144 -11.17 -12.37 37.34
N VAL A 145 -11.86 -11.28 37.64
CA VAL A 145 -11.31 -9.96 38.01
C VAL A 145 -11.66 -9.85 39.49
N PRO A 146 -10.77 -9.53 40.47
CA PRO A 146 -10.01 -8.26 40.59
C PRO A 146 -8.58 -8.47 41.22
N GLU A 147 -7.70 -7.48 41.44
CA GLU A 147 -7.69 -6.55 42.58
C GLU A 147 -6.44 -5.64 42.53
N GLN A 148 -6.61 -4.35 42.84
CA GLN A 148 -5.55 -3.34 43.02
C GLN A 148 -4.84 -3.51 44.38
N ARG A 149 -3.51 -3.32 44.41
CA ARG A 149 -2.64 -2.82 45.51
C ARG A 149 -1.18 -3.05 45.08
N GLU A 150 -0.15 -2.28 45.38
CA GLU A 150 0.09 -1.04 46.10
C GLU A 150 1.55 -0.69 45.76
N THR A 151 1.87 0.60 45.79
CA THR A 151 3.18 1.21 45.58
C THR A 151 4.34 0.55 46.35
N ALA A 152 5.51 0.38 45.71
CA ALA A 152 6.79 0.32 46.41
C ALA A 152 7.94 0.84 45.53
N GLU A 153 8.77 1.66 46.16
CA GLU A 153 9.83 2.52 45.63
C GLU A 153 10.95 1.81 44.84
N VAL A 154 11.50 2.53 43.86
CA VAL A 154 12.80 2.25 43.26
C VAL A 154 13.87 3.05 44.02
N PRO A 155 14.84 2.44 44.72
CA PRO A 155 16.01 3.17 45.14
C PRO A 155 17.00 3.24 43.96
N ALA A 156 17.33 4.47 43.60
CA ALA A 156 18.44 4.81 42.72
C ALA A 156 19.80 4.50 43.37
N LYS A 157 20.82 4.36 42.50
CA LYS A 157 22.29 4.55 42.66
C LYS A 157 23.06 3.32 42.14
N VAL A 158 24.18 3.42 41.41
CA VAL A 158 25.06 4.48 40.88
C VAL A 158 25.80 3.83 39.70
#